data_AF-A0A3P6EES6-F1
#
_entry.id   AF-A0A3P6EES6-F1
#
_cell.length_a   1.000
_cell.length_b   1.000
_cell.length_c   1.000
_cell.angle_alpha   90.00
_cell.angle_beta   90.00
_cell.angle_gamma   90.00
#
_symmetry.space_group_name_H-M   'P 1'
#
loop_
_entity.id
_entity.type
_entity.pdbx_description
1 polymer ?
#
loop_
_entity_poly.entity_id
_entity_poly.type
_entity_poly.pdbx_seq_one_letter_code
_entity_poly.pdbx_strand_id
1 'polypeptide(L)'
;MADKTKSSSSFFNRSLTIHSHRTTDSTAKSHSLNPSLNRTTSITKFYNPVETSLKGKVKNLCRLFEGSKSSAKPTDPPQKQKSNKSVLSESRLSPFLSLNNSVIRLPGTEDRIVVYFTSLRGIRRTYEDCYSVRMIFRGFRVWIDERDVSMDSAYKKELQIAMGEKSSVSLPQVFIMGKHVGGADVVKSLFEIGELAKILKLFPVREPGFVCRCCGDARFIPCSNCSGSKKLYDEDEDRHKRCPECNENGLIRCPHCSS
;
A
#
# COMPACT_ATOMS: atom_id res chain seq x y z
N MET A 1 42.68 -28.63 -44.50
CA MET A 1 41.48 -28.70 -45.37
C MET A 1 40.39 -27.92 -44.69
N ALA A 2 39.70 -27.04 -45.43
CA ALA A 2 38.56 -26.30 -44.91
C ALA A 2 37.28 -27.08 -45.19
N ASP A 3 36.29 -26.97 -44.31
CA ASP A 3 34.90 -27.07 -44.74
C ASP A 3 34.08 -25.89 -44.20
N LYS A 4 33.02 -25.55 -44.92
CA LYS A 4 32.24 -24.32 -44.80
C LYS A 4 30.81 -24.62 -44.37
N THR A 5 30.05 -23.52 -44.20
CA THR A 5 28.58 -23.44 -44.19
C THR A 5 27.89 -23.71 -42.84
N LYS A 6 26.82 -23.01 -42.46
CA LYS A 6 26.19 -21.81 -43.07
C LYS A 6 25.47 -20.99 -41.98
N SER A 7 25.45 -19.67 -42.14
CA SER A 7 24.55 -18.79 -41.39
C SER A 7 23.13 -18.85 -41.96
N SER A 8 22.10 -18.78 -41.11
CA SER A 8 20.76 -18.34 -41.52
C SER A 8 20.12 -17.47 -40.44
N SER A 9 20.06 -16.18 -40.70
CA SER A 9 19.28 -15.19 -39.94
C SER A 9 17.94 -14.92 -40.62
N SER A 10 16.82 -15.05 -39.90
CA SER A 10 15.54 -14.40 -40.24
C SER A 10 14.61 -14.37 -39.01
N PHE A 11 14.37 -13.21 -38.41
CA PHE A 11 13.41 -12.15 -38.78
C PHE A 11 12.05 -12.30 -38.09
N PHE A 12 11.81 -11.39 -37.13
CA PHE A 12 10.53 -10.84 -36.66
C PHE A 12 9.23 -11.62 -36.86
N ASN A 13 8.65 -12.11 -35.76
CA ASN A 13 7.20 -12.21 -35.62
C ASN A 13 6.63 -10.91 -35.02
N ARG A 14 6.11 -10.02 -35.86
CA ARG A 14 5.21 -8.93 -35.45
C ARG A 14 3.79 -9.28 -35.90
N SER A 15 2.88 -9.45 -34.95
CA SER A 15 1.46 -9.61 -35.23
C SER A 15 0.89 -8.33 -35.85
N LEU A 16 0.33 -8.43 -37.05
CA LEU A 16 -0.36 -7.33 -37.74
C LEU A 16 -1.86 -7.39 -37.43
N THR A 17 -2.38 -6.31 -36.87
CA THR A 17 -3.84 -6.09 -36.74
C THR A 17 -4.45 -5.78 -38.10
N ILE A 18 -5.50 -6.51 -38.46
CA ILE A 18 -6.26 -6.25 -39.69
C ILE A 18 -7.15 -5.01 -39.48
N HIS A 19 -6.98 -4.00 -40.35
CA HIS A 19 -7.98 -2.97 -40.58
C HIS A 19 -8.58 -3.18 -41.96
N SER A 20 -9.91 -3.32 -42.02
CA SER A 20 -10.65 -3.44 -43.27
C SER A 20 -11.25 -2.09 -43.62
N HIS A 21 -10.96 -1.58 -44.82
CA HIS A 21 -11.59 -0.40 -45.39
C HIS A 21 -11.58 -0.47 -46.93
N ARG A 22 -12.78 -0.30 -47.52
CA ARG A 22 -13.14 0.23 -48.85
C ARG A 22 -14.68 0.11 -48.95
N THR A 23 -15.45 1.01 -49.56
CA THR A 23 -15.09 2.14 -50.44
C THR A 23 -16.19 3.22 -50.41
N THR A 24 -15.76 4.49 -50.55
CA THR A 24 -16.45 5.63 -51.23
C THR A 24 -17.96 5.82 -51.11
N ASP A 25 -18.36 7.01 -50.65
CA ASP A 25 -19.03 7.92 -51.59
C ASP A 25 -18.64 9.39 -51.35
N SER A 26 -18.78 10.24 -52.36
CA SER A 26 -18.14 11.57 -52.41
C SER A 26 -19.10 12.75 -52.17
N THR A 27 -18.66 13.76 -51.39
CA THR A 27 -19.06 15.16 -51.58
C THR A 27 -18.10 16.11 -50.84
N ALA A 28 -17.79 17.26 -51.44
CA ALA A 28 -16.76 18.17 -50.96
C ALA A 28 -17.31 19.30 -50.07
N LYS A 29 -16.53 19.70 -49.05
CA LYS A 29 -16.34 21.11 -48.64
C LYS A 29 -15.18 21.27 -47.66
N SER A 30 -14.42 22.35 -47.85
CA SER A 30 -13.37 22.82 -46.94
C SER A 30 -13.96 23.49 -45.69
N HIS A 31 -13.24 23.47 -44.57
CA HIS A 31 -12.79 24.67 -43.83
C HIS A 31 -11.96 24.27 -42.59
N SER A 32 -11.21 25.22 -42.04
CA SER A 32 -10.21 25.03 -40.98
C SER A 32 -10.75 25.28 -39.56
N LEU A 33 -9.86 25.03 -38.58
CA LEU A 33 -9.80 25.54 -37.19
C LEU A 33 -10.07 24.51 -36.07
N ASN A 34 -9.06 24.39 -35.18
CA ASN A 34 -9.23 23.96 -33.79
C ASN A 34 -10.06 25.04 -33.04
N PRO A 35 -10.74 24.70 -31.93
CA PRO A 35 -10.09 25.01 -30.65
C PRO A 35 -10.39 24.08 -29.47
N SER A 36 -9.49 24.12 -28.50
CA SER A 36 -9.64 23.60 -27.13
C SER A 36 -10.74 24.31 -26.33
N LEU A 37 -11.54 23.58 -25.57
CA LEU A 37 -12.51 24.14 -24.62
C LEU A 37 -11.93 24.23 -23.19
N ASN A 38 -11.32 25.37 -22.88
CA ASN A 38 -11.31 25.89 -21.51
C ASN A 38 -12.61 26.68 -21.29
N ARG A 39 -13.35 26.41 -20.21
CA ARG A 39 -14.48 27.27 -19.81
C ARG A 39 -14.48 27.58 -18.32
N THR A 40 -13.66 28.56 -17.96
CA THR A 40 -13.76 29.29 -16.71
C THR A 40 -14.63 30.53 -16.97
N THR A 41 -15.78 30.66 -16.29
CA THR A 41 -16.54 31.92 -16.28
C THR A 41 -17.09 32.20 -14.89
N SER A 42 -16.53 33.22 -14.27
CA SER A 42 -16.96 33.84 -13.01
C SER A 42 -18.29 34.58 -13.15
N ILE A 43 -19.12 34.56 -12.10
CA ILE A 43 -20.16 35.57 -11.87
C ILE A 43 -19.94 36.17 -10.48
N THR A 44 -19.71 37.48 -10.45
CA THR A 44 -19.70 38.30 -9.23
C THR A 44 -21.05 39.00 -9.08
N LYS A 45 -21.67 38.92 -7.90
CA LYS A 45 -22.40 40.04 -7.29
C LYS A 45 -22.67 39.81 -5.80
N PHE A 46 -22.63 40.91 -5.06
CA PHE A 46 -22.69 40.95 -3.60
C PHE A 46 -24.13 41.03 -3.10
N TYR A 47 -24.40 40.45 -1.92
CA TYR A 47 -25.45 40.92 -1.02
C TYR A 47 -25.04 40.64 0.45
N ASN A 48 -25.31 41.60 1.34
CA ASN A 48 -24.83 41.57 2.73
C ASN A 48 -25.77 40.79 3.68
N PRO A 49 -25.26 40.26 4.80
CA PRO A 49 -26.08 39.61 5.83
C PRO A 49 -26.77 40.63 6.73
N VAL A 50 -27.97 40.29 7.21
CA VAL A 50 -28.71 41.05 8.24
C VAL A 50 -28.50 40.39 9.60
N GLU A 51 -28.11 41.19 10.59
CA GLU A 51 -28.01 40.76 11.98
C GLU A 51 -29.39 40.46 12.59
N THR A 52 -29.49 39.41 13.43
CA THR A 52 -30.39 39.46 14.58
C THR A 52 -29.67 38.96 15.84
N SER A 53 -29.81 39.75 16.90
CA SER A 53 -29.13 39.59 18.19
C SER A 53 -29.98 38.76 19.15
N LEU A 54 -29.42 37.70 19.75
CA LEU A 54 -30.00 37.03 20.91
C LEU A 54 -28.95 36.88 22.02
N LYS A 55 -29.19 37.60 23.12
CA LYS A 55 -28.34 37.59 24.33
C LYS A 55 -28.58 36.33 25.17
N GLY A 56 -27.52 35.63 25.55
CA GLY A 56 -27.53 34.60 26.59
C GLY A 56 -26.28 34.68 27.46
N LYS A 57 -26.43 34.92 28.77
CA LYS A 57 -25.32 34.95 29.74
C LYS A 57 -25.25 33.63 30.51
N VAL A 58 -24.14 32.89 30.40
CA VAL A 58 -23.74 31.90 31.43
C VAL A 58 -22.23 32.03 31.69
N LYS A 59 -21.83 31.82 32.95
CA LYS A 59 -20.49 32.14 33.50
C LYS A 59 -19.55 30.92 33.49
N ASN A 60 -18.24 31.22 33.52
CA ASN A 60 -17.12 30.40 34.01
C ASN A 60 -17.37 28.92 34.34
N LEU A 61 -16.72 28.03 33.57
CA LEU A 61 -16.21 26.76 34.08
C LEU A 61 -14.75 26.57 33.64
N CYS A 62 -13.84 27.02 34.50
CA CYS A 62 -12.45 26.58 34.56
C CYS A 62 -12.20 26.02 35.96
N ARG A 63 -11.28 25.05 36.07
CA ARG A 63 -10.93 24.19 37.23
C ARG A 63 -11.75 22.91 37.37
N LEU A 64 -11.02 21.79 37.29
CA LEU A 64 -11.25 20.37 37.64
C LEU A 64 -10.38 19.60 36.63
N PHE A 65 -9.05 19.51 36.76
CA PHE A 65 -8.31 18.93 37.89
C PHE A 65 -6.97 19.68 38.13
N GLU A 66 -6.83 20.36 39.27
CA GLU A 66 -5.54 20.54 39.93
C GLU A 66 -5.77 20.44 41.45
N GLY A 67 -5.40 19.31 42.03
CA GLY A 67 -5.43 19.04 43.47
C GLY A 67 -4.05 19.27 44.07
N SER A 68 -3.98 20.12 45.08
CA SER A 68 -2.80 20.61 45.79
C SER A 68 -1.75 19.57 46.23
N LYS A 69 -0.49 19.99 46.17
CA LYS A 69 0.68 19.39 46.86
C LYS A 69 0.45 19.24 48.37
N SER A 70 1.05 18.19 48.96
CA SER A 70 1.46 18.14 50.38
C SER A 70 2.93 17.71 50.48
N SER A 71 3.56 17.91 51.64
CA SER A 71 5.03 17.98 51.80
C SER A 71 5.59 16.91 52.75
N ALA A 72 6.71 16.28 52.37
CA ALA A 72 7.66 15.63 53.28
C ALA A 72 9.10 15.64 52.70
N LYS A 73 10.12 15.52 53.56
CA LYS A 73 11.56 15.73 53.29
C LYS A 73 12.38 14.40 53.41
N PRO A 74 13.72 14.37 53.19
CA PRO A 74 14.39 13.22 52.53
C PRO A 74 15.20 12.30 53.46
N THR A 75 15.60 11.15 52.91
CA THR A 75 16.76 10.33 53.33
C THR A 75 17.33 9.54 52.14
N ASP A 76 18.62 9.16 52.23
CA ASP A 76 19.50 8.82 51.09
C ASP A 76 19.82 7.27 50.98
N PRO A 77 20.77 6.77 50.15
CA PRO A 77 20.68 5.47 49.40
C PRO A 77 21.37 4.29 50.18
N PRO A 78 21.57 3.01 49.69
CA PRO A 78 21.88 2.53 48.31
C PRO A 78 21.17 1.19 47.92
N GLN A 79 21.47 0.39 46.87
CA GLN A 79 22.63 0.20 45.96
C GLN A 79 22.24 -0.06 44.47
N LYS A 80 23.22 -0.41 43.62
CA LYS A 80 23.11 -0.82 42.20
C LYS A 80 22.88 -2.33 42.05
N GLN A 81 22.08 -2.75 41.07
CA GLN A 81 22.46 -3.87 40.18
C GLN A 81 22.07 -3.58 38.72
N LYS A 82 23.00 -3.81 37.80
CA LYS A 82 22.78 -3.64 36.36
C LYS A 82 22.16 -4.92 35.79
N SER A 83 21.11 -4.79 34.99
CA SER A 83 20.86 -5.73 33.89
C SER A 83 20.53 -4.94 32.64
N ASN A 84 21.26 -5.22 31.55
CA ASN A 84 21.12 -4.47 30.31
C ASN A 84 19.88 -4.97 29.56
N LYS A 85 18.78 -4.22 29.65
CA LYS A 85 17.71 -4.26 28.65
C LYS A 85 17.69 -2.94 27.89
N SER A 86 17.67 -3.02 26.57
CA SER A 86 17.60 -1.88 25.67
C SER A 86 16.23 -1.19 25.78
N VAL A 87 16.10 -0.24 26.72
CA VAL A 87 14.89 0.57 26.89
C VAL A 87 14.79 1.56 25.73
N LEU A 88 14.02 1.20 24.71
CA LEU A 88 13.65 2.09 23.63
C LEU A 88 12.58 3.08 24.13
N SER A 89 13.04 4.19 24.71
CA SER A 89 12.29 5.40 25.11
C SER A 89 10.74 5.34 25.06
N GLU A 90 10.10 5.24 26.23
CA GLU A 90 8.64 5.29 26.49
C GLU A 90 7.87 6.38 25.70
N SER A 91 8.54 7.51 25.42
CA SER A 91 7.98 8.70 24.79
C SER A 91 7.49 8.54 23.34
N ARG A 92 7.76 7.41 22.67
CA ARG A 92 7.28 7.13 21.30
C ARG A 92 5.90 6.43 21.22
N LEU A 93 5.33 6.03 22.36
CA LEU A 93 4.19 5.11 22.37
C LEU A 93 2.80 5.77 22.23
N SER A 94 2.67 7.09 22.33
CA SER A 94 1.35 7.75 22.40
C SER A 94 0.42 7.52 21.20
N PRO A 95 0.87 7.44 19.93
CA PRO A 95 -0.02 7.06 18.82
C PRO A 95 -0.36 5.56 18.80
N PHE A 96 0.45 4.72 19.44
CA PHE A 96 0.28 3.27 19.48
C PHE A 96 -0.67 2.79 20.57
N LEU A 97 -0.97 3.63 21.58
CA LEU A 97 -1.98 3.31 22.59
C LEU A 97 -3.36 3.09 21.94
N SER A 98 -3.75 3.88 20.94
CA SER A 98 -4.98 3.68 20.16
C SER A 98 -5.00 2.35 19.39
N LEU A 99 -3.83 1.81 19.01
CA LEU A 99 -3.69 0.55 18.28
C LEU A 99 -3.51 -0.68 19.20
N ASN A 100 -3.31 -0.48 20.51
CA ASN A 100 -3.04 -1.56 21.46
C ASN A 100 -4.22 -2.50 21.70
N ASN A 101 -5.45 -2.06 21.42
CA ASN A 101 -6.66 -2.88 21.55
C ASN A 101 -6.86 -3.87 20.38
N SER A 102 -5.95 -3.89 19.40
CA SER A 102 -6.02 -4.82 18.27
C SER A 102 -5.71 -6.26 18.74
N VAL A 103 -6.76 -7.08 18.82
CA VAL A 103 -6.69 -8.52 19.15
C VAL A 103 -5.98 -9.31 18.05
N ILE A 104 -6.07 -8.84 16.80
CA ILE A 104 -5.54 -9.53 15.62
C ILE A 104 -4.10 -9.10 15.37
N ARG A 105 -3.21 -10.09 15.25
CA ARG A 105 -1.78 -9.88 15.00
C ARG A 105 -1.27 -10.69 13.82
N LEU A 106 -0.34 -10.10 13.08
CA LEU A 106 0.40 -10.73 12.00
C LEU A 106 1.86 -10.96 12.46
N PRO A 107 2.23 -12.18 12.88
CA PRO A 107 3.54 -12.44 13.47
C PRO A 107 4.68 -12.23 12.46
N GLY A 108 5.83 -11.74 12.92
CA GLY A 108 7.00 -11.49 12.08
C GLY A 108 6.86 -10.24 11.20
N THR A 109 5.97 -9.31 11.54
CA THR A 109 5.78 -8.04 10.82
C THR A 109 5.77 -6.81 11.75
N GLU A 110 6.40 -6.95 12.91
CA GLU A 110 6.45 -5.97 14.01
C GLU A 110 7.24 -4.69 13.65
N ASP A 111 8.03 -4.72 12.58
CA ASP A 111 8.93 -3.67 12.11
C ASP A 111 8.39 -2.88 10.90
N ARG A 112 7.29 -3.32 10.29
CA ARG A 112 6.84 -2.87 8.96
C ARG A 112 5.34 -2.57 8.86
N ILE A 113 4.97 -1.99 7.72
CA ILE A 113 3.59 -1.77 7.30
C ILE A 113 3.26 -2.81 6.24
N VAL A 114 2.20 -3.58 6.45
CA VAL A 114 1.73 -4.60 5.51
C VAL A 114 0.34 -4.20 5.01
N VAL A 115 0.17 -4.14 3.69
CA VAL A 115 -1.11 -3.83 3.05
C VAL A 115 -1.51 -5.00 2.16
N TYR A 116 -2.53 -5.74 2.59
CA TYR A 116 -3.19 -6.74 1.75
C TYR A 116 -4.22 -6.05 0.87
N PHE A 117 -4.14 -6.31 -0.43
CA PHE A 117 -5.03 -5.74 -1.43
C PHE A 117 -5.26 -6.72 -2.58
N THR A 118 -6.09 -6.35 -3.55
CA THR A 118 -6.18 -7.03 -4.84
C THR A 118 -6.01 -6.02 -5.98
N SER A 119 -5.26 -6.37 -7.03
CA SER A 119 -5.20 -5.59 -8.27
C SER A 119 -6.35 -5.91 -9.23
N LEU A 120 -7.11 -6.98 -9.00
CA LEU A 120 -8.24 -7.37 -9.83
C LEU A 120 -9.38 -6.34 -9.76
N ARG A 121 -9.95 -6.03 -10.93
CA ARG A 121 -11.04 -5.06 -11.08
C ARG A 121 -12.44 -5.67 -11.08
N GLY A 122 -12.57 -6.95 -10.69
CA GLY A 122 -13.83 -7.69 -10.75
C GLY A 122 -14.94 -7.13 -9.86
N ILE A 123 -14.59 -6.60 -8.68
CA ILE A 123 -15.52 -5.88 -7.81
C ILE A 123 -15.06 -4.42 -7.75
N ARG A 124 -15.81 -3.52 -8.41
CA ARG A 124 -15.44 -2.11 -8.56
C ARG A 124 -15.14 -1.43 -7.22
N ARG A 125 -16.03 -1.58 -6.24
CA ARG A 125 -15.88 -0.99 -4.90
C ARG A 125 -14.58 -1.45 -4.22
N THR A 126 -14.33 -2.76 -4.18
CA THR A 126 -13.10 -3.34 -3.61
C THR A 126 -11.84 -2.85 -4.30
N TYR A 127 -11.85 -2.71 -5.63
CA TYR A 127 -10.72 -2.15 -6.37
C TYR A 127 -10.49 -0.67 -6.02
N GLU A 128 -11.54 0.15 -5.98
CA GLU A 128 -11.46 1.57 -5.61
C GLU A 128 -10.98 1.76 -4.16
N ASP A 129 -11.44 0.93 -3.24
CA ASP A 129 -10.99 0.89 -1.85
C ASP A 129 -9.51 0.48 -1.72
N CYS A 130 -9.11 -0.59 -2.41
CA CYS A 130 -7.71 -1.04 -2.46
C CYS A 130 -6.79 0.03 -3.07
N TYR A 131 -7.21 0.64 -4.17
CA TYR A 131 -6.48 1.71 -4.85
C TYR A 131 -6.32 2.94 -3.94
N SER A 132 -7.41 3.39 -3.30
CA SER A 132 -7.41 4.55 -2.41
C SER A 132 -6.43 4.37 -1.25
N VAL A 133 -6.48 3.24 -0.56
CA VAL A 133 -5.54 2.93 0.54
C VAL A 133 -4.10 2.93 0.06
N ARG A 134 -3.81 2.27 -1.07
CA ARG A 134 -2.45 2.29 -1.67
C ARG A 134 -1.99 3.70 -2.03
N MET A 135 -2.86 4.57 -2.52
CA MET A 135 -2.51 5.96 -2.86
C MET A 135 -2.24 6.83 -1.62
N ILE A 136 -3.06 6.73 -0.56
CA ILE A 136 -2.81 7.41 0.73
C ILE A 136 -1.39 7.10 1.22
N PHE A 137 -1.08 5.81 1.27
CA PHE A 137 0.20 5.28 1.71
C PHE A 137 1.39 5.70 0.83
N ARG A 138 1.22 5.70 -0.50
CA ARG A 138 2.22 6.22 -1.44
C ARG A 138 2.44 7.73 -1.27
N GLY A 139 1.42 8.49 -0.92
CA GLY A 139 1.51 9.92 -0.61
C GLY A 139 2.44 10.22 0.57
N PHE A 140 2.42 9.40 1.62
CA PHE A 140 3.36 9.48 2.74
C PHE A 140 4.78 9.01 2.40
N ARG A 141 4.97 8.33 1.25
CA ARG A 141 6.25 7.76 0.79
C ARG A 141 6.91 6.80 1.78
N VAL A 142 6.18 6.18 2.71
CA VAL A 142 6.76 5.21 3.66
C VAL A 142 7.08 3.87 2.99
N TRP A 143 7.96 3.08 3.60
CA TRP A 143 8.20 1.69 3.19
C TRP A 143 7.03 0.78 3.57
N ILE A 144 6.57 -0.03 2.61
CA ILE A 144 5.37 -0.86 2.72
C ILE A 144 5.57 -2.18 1.99
N ASP A 145 5.18 -3.25 2.66
CA ASP A 145 4.99 -4.58 2.09
C ASP A 145 3.60 -4.65 1.43
N GLU A 146 3.55 -4.36 0.13
CA GLU A 146 2.35 -4.45 -0.71
C GLU A 146 2.09 -5.93 -1.08
N ARG A 147 1.10 -6.56 -0.43
CA ARG A 147 0.72 -7.97 -0.62
C ARG A 147 -0.55 -8.12 -1.45
N ASP A 148 -0.40 -8.49 -2.72
CA ASP A 148 -1.53 -8.73 -3.61
C ASP A 148 -2.05 -10.17 -3.48
N VAL A 149 -3.21 -10.35 -2.83
CA VAL A 149 -3.80 -11.68 -2.59
C VAL A 149 -4.36 -12.36 -3.85
N SER A 150 -4.36 -11.66 -4.99
CA SER A 150 -4.67 -12.25 -6.31
C SER A 150 -3.44 -12.72 -7.07
N MET A 151 -2.25 -12.22 -6.71
CA MET A 151 -0.99 -12.63 -7.32
C MET A 151 -0.31 -13.80 -6.58
N ASP A 152 -0.64 -13.98 -5.30
CA ASP A 152 -0.07 -15.04 -4.47
C ASP A 152 -1.11 -15.62 -3.47
N SER A 153 -1.42 -16.90 -3.65
CA SER A 153 -2.33 -17.65 -2.80
C SER A 153 -1.82 -17.83 -1.35
N ALA A 154 -0.51 -17.71 -1.10
CA ALA A 154 0.03 -17.71 0.25
C ALA A 154 -0.46 -16.50 1.06
N TYR A 155 -0.46 -15.30 0.47
CA TYR A 155 -0.99 -14.09 1.13
C TYR A 155 -2.49 -14.19 1.40
N LYS A 156 -3.26 -14.83 0.51
CA LYS A 156 -4.69 -15.07 0.76
C LYS A 156 -4.89 -15.97 1.99
N LYS A 157 -4.14 -17.08 2.09
CA LYS A 157 -4.20 -18.01 3.22
C LYS A 157 -3.73 -17.34 4.52
N GLU A 158 -2.61 -16.65 4.49
CA GLU A 158 -2.05 -15.91 5.61
C GLU A 158 -3.04 -14.88 6.17
N LEU A 159 -3.67 -14.08 5.30
CA LEU A 159 -4.70 -13.13 5.70
C LEU A 159 -5.93 -13.82 6.30
N GLN A 160 -6.37 -14.94 5.74
CA GLN A 160 -7.49 -15.72 6.29
C GLN A 160 -7.16 -16.28 7.68
N ILE A 161 -5.95 -16.82 7.89
CA ILE A 161 -5.47 -17.30 9.18
C ILE A 161 -5.44 -16.14 10.21
N ALA A 162 -4.82 -15.02 9.85
CA ALA A 162 -4.75 -13.84 10.73
C ALA A 162 -6.15 -13.31 11.11
N MET A 163 -7.12 -13.38 10.20
CA MET A 163 -8.50 -12.92 10.43
C MET A 163 -9.43 -13.96 11.10
N GLY A 164 -8.90 -15.11 11.53
CA GLY A 164 -9.67 -16.16 12.22
C GLY A 164 -10.54 -17.00 11.29
N GLU A 165 -9.96 -17.46 10.19
CA GLU A 165 -10.51 -18.46 9.24
C GLU A 165 -11.88 -18.12 8.62
N LYS A 166 -12.28 -16.84 8.66
CA LYS A 166 -13.50 -16.38 7.99
C LYS A 166 -13.40 -16.59 6.47
N SER A 167 -14.43 -17.22 5.91
CA SER A 167 -14.48 -17.65 4.50
C SER A 167 -14.28 -16.51 3.51
N SER A 168 -14.69 -15.29 3.87
CA SER A 168 -14.37 -14.06 3.13
C SER A 168 -13.85 -12.97 4.07
N VAL A 169 -12.68 -12.43 3.73
CA VAL A 169 -12.10 -11.22 4.31
C VAL A 169 -12.30 -10.10 3.29
N SER A 170 -12.88 -8.97 3.70
CA SER A 170 -12.99 -7.79 2.84
C SER A 170 -11.59 -7.20 2.58
N LEU A 171 -11.37 -6.61 1.41
CA LEU A 171 -10.11 -5.95 1.06
C LEU A 171 -10.32 -4.45 0.86
N PRO A 172 -9.30 -3.61 1.12
CA PRO A 172 -7.97 -3.94 1.62
C PRO A 172 -7.97 -4.27 3.14
N GLN A 173 -6.88 -4.86 3.63
CA GLN A 173 -6.60 -4.99 5.07
C GLN A 173 -5.20 -4.50 5.38
N VAL A 174 -5.06 -3.72 6.46
CA VAL A 174 -3.81 -3.03 6.80
C VAL A 174 -3.32 -3.44 8.18
N PHE A 175 -2.02 -3.71 8.28
CA PHE A 175 -1.31 -4.00 9.51
C PHE A 175 -0.13 -3.03 9.66
N ILE A 176 0.08 -2.52 10.86
CA ILE A 176 1.20 -1.63 11.20
C ILE A 176 1.88 -2.20 12.44
N MET A 177 3.17 -2.51 12.34
CA MET A 177 3.95 -3.15 13.42
C MET A 177 3.25 -4.41 13.95
N GLY A 178 2.85 -5.30 13.05
CA GLY A 178 2.17 -6.56 13.35
C GLY A 178 0.75 -6.43 13.89
N LYS A 179 0.22 -5.22 14.15
CA LYS A 179 -1.15 -5.00 14.67
C LYS A 179 -2.12 -4.70 13.53
N HIS A 180 -3.29 -5.33 13.54
CA HIS A 180 -4.35 -5.02 12.58
C HIS A 180 -4.93 -3.63 12.83
N VAL A 181 -4.94 -2.79 11.78
CA VAL A 181 -5.51 -1.43 11.80
C VAL A 181 -6.97 -1.46 11.34
N GLY A 182 -7.26 -2.24 10.31
CA GLY A 182 -8.59 -2.33 9.70
C GLY A 182 -8.56 -2.32 8.17
N GLY A 183 -9.75 -2.14 7.59
CA GLY A 183 -9.94 -1.99 6.14
C GLY A 183 -9.98 -0.54 5.68
N ALA A 184 -10.45 -0.32 4.44
CA ALA A 184 -10.40 0.99 3.78
C ALA A 184 -11.05 2.12 4.58
N ASP A 185 -12.24 1.93 5.14
CA ASP A 185 -12.97 3.01 5.83
C ASP A 185 -12.23 3.49 7.09
N VAL A 186 -11.58 2.58 7.83
CA VAL A 186 -10.76 2.91 9.01
C VAL A 186 -9.48 3.63 8.60
N VAL A 187 -8.84 3.21 7.51
CA VAL A 187 -7.60 3.86 7.03
C VAL A 187 -7.88 5.24 6.45
N LYS A 188 -9.00 5.43 5.75
CA LYS A 188 -9.46 6.74 5.26
C LYS A 188 -9.77 7.69 6.42
N SER A 189 -10.52 7.25 7.43
CA SER A 189 -10.84 8.11 8.57
C SER A 189 -9.58 8.49 9.37
N LEU A 190 -8.67 7.54 9.63
CA LEU A 190 -7.37 7.81 10.26
C LEU A 190 -6.50 8.79 9.45
N PHE A 191 -6.60 8.78 8.12
CA PHE A 191 -5.94 9.73 7.24
C PHE A 191 -6.57 11.13 7.35
N GLU A 192 -7.90 11.22 7.27
CA GLU A 192 -8.67 12.47 7.34
C GLU A 192 -8.47 13.21 8.67
N ILE A 193 -8.47 12.50 9.80
CA ILE A 193 -8.21 13.09 11.14
C ILE A 193 -6.70 13.33 11.42
N GLY A 194 -5.82 12.96 10.48
CA GLY A 194 -4.37 13.15 10.59
C GLY A 194 -3.67 12.24 11.60
N GLU A 195 -4.33 11.22 12.17
CA GLU A 195 -3.71 10.27 13.09
C GLU A 195 -2.78 9.29 12.37
N LEU A 196 -3.13 8.86 11.15
CA LEU A 196 -2.26 8.05 10.31
C LEU A 196 -0.91 8.74 10.12
N ALA A 197 -0.89 10.06 9.89
CA ALA A 197 0.33 10.83 9.77
C ALA A 197 1.18 10.86 11.06
N LYS A 198 0.57 10.73 12.25
CA LYS A 198 1.30 10.63 13.53
C LYS A 198 1.95 9.25 13.69
N ILE A 199 1.24 8.19 13.35
CA ILE A 199 1.73 6.80 13.38
C ILE A 199 2.87 6.60 12.37
N LEU A 200 2.71 7.14 11.15
CA LEU A 200 3.65 6.94 10.05
C LEU A 200 4.99 7.68 10.19
N LYS A 201 5.09 8.67 11.10
CA LYS A 201 6.36 9.37 11.41
C LYS A 201 7.46 8.46 11.97
N LEU A 202 7.14 7.25 12.42
CA LEU A 202 8.14 6.30 12.92
C LEU A 202 8.83 5.50 11.81
N PHE A 203 8.32 5.54 10.57
CA PHE A 203 8.83 4.74 9.46
C PHE A 203 9.80 5.52 8.57
N PRO A 204 10.80 4.85 7.98
CA PRO A 204 11.67 5.47 6.99
C PRO A 204 10.87 5.95 5.78
N VAL A 205 11.20 7.14 5.30
CA VAL A 205 10.57 7.79 4.14
C VAL A 205 11.44 7.54 2.91
N ARG A 206 10.81 7.09 1.81
CA ARG A 206 11.41 6.92 0.49
C ARG A 206 11.68 8.27 -0.17
N GLU A 207 12.73 8.31 -0.98
CA GLU A 207 13.05 9.45 -1.83
C GLU A 207 11.90 9.74 -2.81
N PRO A 208 11.63 11.03 -3.15
CA PRO A 208 10.68 11.38 -4.19
C PRO A 208 11.01 10.71 -5.52
N GLY A 209 10.04 10.06 -6.15
CA GLY A 209 10.25 9.35 -7.41
C GLY A 209 11.00 8.01 -7.29
N PHE A 210 11.23 7.48 -6.08
CA PHE A 210 11.75 6.13 -5.92
C PHE A 210 10.87 5.11 -6.64
N VAL A 211 11.48 4.35 -7.55
CA VAL A 211 10.91 3.18 -8.22
C VAL A 211 11.92 2.03 -8.14
N CYS A 212 11.47 0.82 -7.79
CA CYS A 212 12.37 -0.33 -7.75
C CYS A 212 12.96 -0.63 -9.14
N ARG A 213 14.28 -0.49 -9.29
CA ARG A 213 15.02 -0.74 -10.55
C ARG A 213 14.91 -2.17 -11.08
N CYS A 214 14.58 -3.14 -10.21
CA CYS A 214 14.44 -4.55 -10.58
C CYS A 214 13.03 -4.92 -11.09
N CYS A 215 11.96 -4.39 -10.49
CA CYS A 215 10.58 -4.81 -10.80
C CYS A 215 9.62 -3.69 -11.20
N GLY A 216 10.06 -2.43 -11.28
CA GLY A 216 9.17 -1.29 -11.60
C GLY A 216 8.03 -1.11 -10.59
N ASP A 217 8.27 -1.45 -9.32
CA ASP A 217 7.27 -1.54 -8.24
C ASP A 217 6.12 -2.56 -8.45
N ALA A 218 6.27 -3.52 -9.38
CA ALA A 218 5.35 -4.65 -9.51
C ALA A 218 5.38 -5.63 -8.32
N ARG A 219 6.38 -5.50 -7.41
CA ARG A 219 6.67 -6.36 -6.24
C ARG A 219 7.02 -7.82 -6.55
N PHE A 220 6.69 -8.31 -7.73
CA PHE A 220 7.04 -9.64 -8.24
C PHE A 220 7.92 -9.55 -9.49
N ILE A 221 8.69 -10.60 -9.73
CA ILE A 221 9.46 -10.83 -10.97
C ILE A 221 9.30 -12.30 -11.39
N PRO A 222 9.50 -12.65 -12.68
CA PRO A 222 9.58 -14.04 -13.11
C PRO A 222 10.66 -14.80 -12.32
N CYS A 223 10.36 -16.04 -11.93
CA CYS A 223 11.33 -16.92 -11.27
C CYS A 223 12.54 -17.17 -12.18
N SER A 224 13.75 -16.94 -11.67
CA SER A 224 15.00 -17.17 -12.40
C SER A 224 15.25 -18.65 -12.68
N ASN A 225 14.92 -19.55 -11.75
CA ASN A 225 15.17 -20.98 -11.90
C ASN A 225 14.31 -21.60 -13.03
N CYS A 226 12.99 -21.37 -13.03
CA CYS A 226 12.10 -21.92 -14.07
C CYS A 226 11.76 -20.94 -15.22
N SER A 227 12.35 -19.74 -15.26
CA SER A 227 11.99 -18.66 -16.21
C SER A 227 10.49 -18.34 -16.27
N GLY A 228 9.78 -18.47 -15.14
CA GLY A 228 8.33 -18.31 -15.03
C GLY A 228 7.48 -19.48 -15.57
N SER A 229 8.09 -20.51 -16.18
CA SER A 229 7.37 -21.68 -16.72
C SER A 229 6.74 -22.59 -15.67
N LYS A 230 7.14 -22.42 -14.39
CA LYS A 230 6.74 -23.24 -13.23
C LYS A 230 7.21 -24.70 -13.30
N LYS A 231 7.95 -25.10 -14.34
CA LYS A 231 8.48 -26.45 -14.56
C LYS A 231 10.00 -26.45 -14.51
N LEU A 232 10.57 -27.51 -13.95
CA LEU A 232 11.98 -27.86 -14.02
C LEU A 232 12.09 -29.31 -14.48
N TYR A 233 13.17 -29.68 -15.16
CA TYR A 233 13.50 -31.09 -15.38
C TYR A 233 14.26 -31.61 -14.17
N ASP A 234 13.96 -32.82 -13.73
CA ASP A 234 14.71 -33.55 -12.73
C ASP A 234 15.47 -34.67 -13.44
N GLU A 235 16.81 -34.57 -13.43
CA GLU A 235 17.71 -35.49 -14.13
C GLU A 235 17.83 -36.85 -13.40
N ASP A 236 17.66 -36.88 -12.08
CA ASP A 236 17.76 -38.10 -11.26
C ASP A 236 16.52 -39.00 -11.43
N GLU A 237 15.35 -38.39 -11.61
CA GLU A 237 14.06 -39.07 -11.72
C GLU A 237 13.45 -39.05 -13.14
N ASP A 238 14.21 -38.54 -14.13
CA ASP A 238 13.87 -38.40 -15.55
C ASP A 238 12.47 -37.80 -15.79
N ARG A 239 12.10 -36.76 -15.03
CA ARG A 239 10.73 -36.22 -15.04
C ARG A 239 10.63 -34.73 -14.74
N HIS A 240 9.56 -34.13 -15.24
CA HIS A 240 9.27 -32.72 -14.99
C HIS A 240 8.69 -32.50 -13.59
N LYS A 241 9.41 -31.77 -12.73
CA LYS A 241 8.94 -31.30 -11.42
C LYS A 241 8.36 -29.88 -11.51
N ARG A 242 7.52 -29.53 -10.53
CA ARG A 242 7.13 -28.14 -10.30
C ARG A 242 8.28 -27.40 -9.62
N CYS A 243 8.60 -26.20 -10.10
CA CYS A 243 9.62 -25.35 -9.48
C CYS A 243 9.27 -25.03 -8.02
N PRO A 244 10.16 -25.30 -7.05
CA PRO A 244 9.88 -25.10 -5.62
C PRO A 244 10.03 -23.64 -5.17
N GLU A 245 10.75 -22.82 -5.93
CA GLU A 245 11.09 -21.43 -5.56
C GLU A 245 9.98 -20.41 -5.86
N CYS A 246 8.99 -20.77 -6.67
CA CYS A 246 8.01 -19.82 -7.19
C CYS A 246 6.56 -20.16 -6.83
N ASN A 247 5.72 -19.12 -6.77
CA ASN A 247 4.29 -19.27 -6.51
C ASN A 247 3.54 -19.91 -7.70
N GLU A 248 2.21 -20.04 -7.60
CA GLU A 248 1.41 -20.68 -8.64
C GLU A 248 1.48 -20.01 -10.03
N ASN A 249 1.95 -18.77 -10.11
CA ASN A 249 2.07 -17.98 -11.34
C ASN A 249 3.49 -17.98 -11.94
N GLY A 250 4.43 -18.76 -11.37
CA GLY A 250 5.82 -18.76 -11.81
C GLY A 250 6.61 -17.53 -11.33
N LEU A 251 6.08 -16.79 -10.35
CA LEU A 251 6.66 -15.54 -9.88
C LEU A 251 7.34 -15.72 -8.52
N ILE A 252 8.33 -14.86 -8.27
CA ILE A 252 8.99 -14.69 -6.97
C ILE A 252 8.85 -13.24 -6.50
N ARG A 253 8.91 -13.02 -5.18
CA ARG A 253 8.99 -11.68 -4.60
C ARG A 253 10.28 -10.98 -5.08
N CYS A 254 10.21 -9.70 -5.40
CA CYS A 254 11.37 -8.93 -5.87
C CYS A 254 12.36 -8.68 -4.71
N PRO A 255 13.58 -9.24 -4.73
CA PRO A 255 14.50 -9.19 -3.59
C PRO A 255 14.95 -7.77 -3.22
N HIS A 256 14.82 -6.81 -4.14
CA HIS A 256 15.23 -5.40 -3.92
C HIS A 256 14.17 -4.51 -3.26
N CYS A 257 12.89 -4.93 -3.20
CA CYS A 257 11.83 -4.10 -2.63
C CYS A 257 10.75 -4.88 -1.88
N SER A 258 11.01 -6.14 -1.58
CA SER A 258 10.13 -7.04 -0.81
C SER A 258 10.69 -7.24 0.58
N SER A 259 10.59 -6.19 1.41
CA SER A 259 10.90 -6.19 2.84
C SER A 259 9.76 -5.57 3.62
#